data_AF-A0AAV0D9S3-F1
#
_entry.id   AF-A0AAV0D9S3-F1
#
_cell.length_a   1.000
_cell.length_b   1.000
_cell.length_c   1.000
_cell.angle_alpha   90.00
_cell.angle_beta   90.00
_cell.angle_gamma   90.00
#
_symmetry.space_group_name_H-M   'P 1'
#
loop_
_entity.id
_entity.type
_entity.pdbx_description
1 polymer ?
#
loop_
_entity_poly.entity_id
_entity_poly.type
_entity_poly.pdbx_seq_one_letter_code
_entity_poly.pdbx_strand_id
1 'polypeptide(L)'
;MWTSHNTFLETLSTIWNSFPPGGGMRYFYNKLQKTKMGLKQWNKSTFGDIFEEVKRAEIAAQIAEDEFLHNPGPDSRTQWSKSQAQLLLKLKQEKEFWKQRSKIKWLMEGEANTKFYHNFVRQRRWHQSIQLIEDDLGLTHSDQESIAKVATDHIQNLYSNVPGTSTNMDTMLDLLQPIITSEDNAYLTTIPTKQEIKDTMWALNPDSSAGPDGFNGHFYRSSWSIIENDLTAVQEFFLGLPMPKGLSWTLDVHFVVCALKINRY
;
A
#
# COMPACT_ATOMS: atom_id res chain seq x y z
N MET A 1 -0.48 12.98 2.24
CA MET A 1 0.76 13.51 1.65
C MET A 1 0.71 13.60 0.13
N TRP A 2 0.82 12.51 -0.66
CA TRP A 2 0.86 12.63 -2.13
C TRP A 2 -0.40 13.26 -2.71
N THR A 3 -1.57 12.73 -2.35
CA THR A 3 -2.89 13.19 -2.83
C THR A 3 -3.23 14.61 -2.43
N SER A 4 -2.55 15.16 -1.42
CA SER A 4 -2.72 16.55 -0.96
C SER A 4 -1.91 17.55 -1.79
N HIS A 5 -0.96 17.07 -2.62
CA HIS A 5 -0.11 17.93 -3.44
C HIS A 5 -0.81 18.28 -4.76
N ASN A 6 -0.82 19.57 -5.11
CA ASN A 6 -1.54 20.09 -6.28
C ASN A 6 -1.11 19.44 -7.62
N THR A 7 0.17 19.15 -7.80
CA THR A 7 0.70 18.53 -9.03
C THR A 7 0.58 17.01 -9.07
N PHE A 8 0.05 16.36 -8.02
CA PHE A 8 0.03 14.90 -7.94
C PHE A 8 -0.75 14.26 -9.09
N LEU A 9 -1.98 14.70 -9.34
CA LEU A 9 -2.83 14.12 -10.40
C LEU A 9 -2.28 14.40 -11.79
N GLU A 10 -1.72 15.59 -12.02
CA GLU A 10 -1.09 15.96 -13.29
C GLU A 10 0.16 15.11 -13.57
N THR A 11 1.00 14.94 -12.56
CA THR A 11 2.20 14.10 -12.64
C THR A 11 1.82 12.65 -12.89
N LEU A 12 0.82 12.15 -12.15
CA LEU A 12 0.32 10.80 -12.33
C LEU A 12 -0.24 10.60 -13.73
N SER A 13 -1.07 11.53 -14.23
CA SER A 13 -1.63 11.47 -15.59
C SER A 13 -0.52 11.45 -16.64
N THR A 14 0.49 12.30 -16.49
CA THR A 14 1.64 12.35 -17.40
C THR A 14 2.41 11.03 -17.42
N ILE A 15 2.72 10.47 -16.25
CA ILE A 15 3.43 9.20 -16.15
C ILE A 15 2.58 8.06 -16.71
N TRP A 16 1.29 8.02 -16.35
CA TRP A 16 0.37 6.96 -16.75
C TRP A 16 0.16 6.94 -18.26
N ASN A 17 0.00 8.11 -18.89
CA ASN A 17 -0.23 8.24 -20.33
C ASN A 17 1.05 8.18 -21.18
N SER A 18 2.24 8.23 -20.57
CA SER A 18 3.51 8.02 -21.27
C SER A 18 3.71 6.59 -21.76
N PHE A 19 2.87 5.65 -21.31
CA PHE A 19 2.94 4.26 -21.70
C PHE A 19 2.39 4.05 -23.12
N PRO A 20 3.01 3.19 -23.95
CA PRO A 20 2.45 2.81 -25.24
C PRO A 20 1.02 2.27 -25.10
N PRO A 21 0.15 2.41 -26.12
CA PRO A 21 -1.17 1.79 -26.11
C PRO A 21 -1.06 0.27 -25.93
N GLY A 22 -1.93 -0.28 -25.11
CA GLY A 22 -2.00 -1.72 -24.84
C GLY A 22 -3.22 -2.06 -24.00
N GLY A 23 -3.41 -3.34 -23.71
CA GLY A 23 -4.55 -3.83 -22.94
C GLY A 23 -4.21 -5.07 -22.14
N GLY A 24 -5.09 -5.38 -21.20
CA GLY A 24 -5.04 -6.58 -20.39
C GLY A 24 -4.18 -6.51 -19.14
N MET A 25 -4.22 -7.58 -18.36
CA MET A 25 -3.66 -7.68 -17.02
C MET A 25 -2.16 -7.42 -16.99
N ARG A 26 -1.43 -7.97 -17.96
CA ARG A 26 0.03 -7.78 -18.06
C ARG A 26 0.40 -6.35 -18.37
N TYR A 27 -0.37 -5.70 -19.24
CA TYR A 27 -0.18 -4.30 -19.58
C TYR A 27 -0.44 -3.41 -18.37
N PHE A 28 -1.57 -3.61 -17.69
CA PHE A 28 -1.92 -2.89 -16.47
C PHE A 28 -0.85 -3.04 -15.37
N TYR A 29 -0.36 -4.26 -15.13
CA TYR A 29 0.75 -4.50 -14.19
C TYR A 29 1.99 -3.66 -14.51
N ASN A 30 2.43 -3.69 -15.77
CA ASN A 30 3.62 -2.96 -16.20
C ASN A 30 3.42 -1.44 -16.05
N LYS A 31 2.21 -0.95 -16.29
CA LYS A 31 1.81 0.44 -16.10
C LYS A 31 1.92 0.85 -14.63
N LEU A 32 1.42 0.02 -13.72
CA LEU A 32 1.59 0.20 -12.27
C LEU A 32 3.08 0.25 -11.87
N GLN A 33 3.90 -0.67 -12.39
CA GLN A 33 5.33 -0.72 -12.03
C GLN A 33 6.10 0.53 -12.50
N LYS A 34 5.93 1.01 -13.74
CA LYS A 34 6.60 2.27 -14.11
C LYS A 34 6.02 3.47 -13.39
N THR A 35 4.71 3.45 -13.11
CA THR A 35 4.08 4.51 -12.31
C THR A 35 4.69 4.60 -10.93
N LYS A 36 4.92 3.45 -10.28
CA LYS A 36 5.65 3.36 -9.01
C LYS A 36 7.05 3.96 -9.10
N MET A 37 7.79 3.66 -10.17
CA MET A 37 9.13 4.23 -10.39
C MET A 37 9.08 5.75 -10.59
N GLY A 38 8.18 6.24 -11.44
CA GLY A 38 8.02 7.67 -11.71
C GLY A 38 7.56 8.45 -10.47
N LEU A 39 6.60 7.92 -9.71
CA LEU A 39 6.15 8.52 -8.46
C LEU A 39 7.23 8.47 -7.37
N LYS A 40 8.11 7.46 -7.35
CA LYS A 40 9.26 7.44 -6.45
C LYS A 40 10.24 8.57 -6.76
N GLN A 41 10.49 8.83 -8.05
CA GLN A 41 11.33 9.95 -8.48
C GLN A 41 10.67 11.31 -8.15
N TRP A 42 9.39 11.46 -8.47
CA TRP A 42 8.61 12.66 -8.14
C TRP A 42 8.54 12.92 -6.64
N ASN A 43 8.38 11.87 -5.83
CA ASN A 43 8.38 11.98 -4.38
C ASN A 43 9.73 12.53 -3.88
N LYS A 44 10.84 12.03 -4.42
CA LYS A 44 12.18 12.51 -4.07
C LYS A 44 12.41 13.96 -4.50
N SER A 45 11.94 14.38 -5.67
CA SER A 45 12.11 15.76 -6.14
C SER A 45 11.19 16.77 -5.43
N THR A 46 9.99 16.34 -5.04
CA THR A 46 8.96 17.23 -4.48
C THR A 46 9.04 17.34 -2.96
N PHE A 47 9.22 16.21 -2.28
CA PHE A 47 9.24 16.17 -0.81
C PHE A 47 10.65 16.01 -0.24
N GLY A 48 11.62 15.55 -1.04
CA GLY A 48 13.00 15.33 -0.58
C GLY A 48 13.08 14.33 0.57
N ASP A 49 14.07 14.52 1.43
CA ASP A 49 14.09 13.88 2.74
C ASP A 49 13.27 14.75 3.70
N ILE A 50 12.10 14.26 4.10
CA ILE A 50 11.16 14.97 4.96
C ILE A 50 11.84 15.44 6.26
N PHE A 51 12.78 14.66 6.81
CA PHE A 51 13.43 14.96 8.08
C PHE A 51 14.46 16.09 7.92
N GLU A 52 15.26 16.03 6.87
CA GLU A 52 16.20 17.12 6.54
C GLU A 52 15.46 18.41 6.19
N GLU A 53 14.32 18.31 5.51
CA GLU A 53 13.49 19.46 5.16
C GLU A 53 12.83 20.12 6.38
N VAL A 54 12.40 19.33 7.38
CA VAL A 54 11.94 19.88 8.68
C VAL A 54 13.08 20.60 9.38
N LYS A 55 14.26 19.98 9.50
CA LYS A 55 15.43 20.57 10.15
C LYS A 55 15.87 21.88 9.48
N ARG A 56 15.86 21.94 8.15
CA ARG A 56 16.14 23.17 7.39
C ARG A 56 15.10 24.26 7.67
N ALA A 57 13.82 23.90 7.73
CA ALA A 57 12.76 24.84 8.02
C ALA A 57 12.82 25.38 9.46
N GLU A 58 13.22 24.54 10.43
CA GLU A 58 13.46 24.96 11.82
C GLU A 58 14.59 25.99 11.90
N ILE A 59 15.73 25.72 11.25
CA ILE A 59 16.86 26.66 11.20
C ILE A 59 16.44 27.97 10.52
N ALA A 60 15.71 27.90 9.39
CA ALA A 60 15.26 29.09 8.68
C ALA A 60 14.24 29.92 9.47
N ALA A 61 13.37 29.27 10.25
CA ALA A 61 12.44 29.95 11.16
C ALA A 61 13.19 30.63 12.31
N GLN A 62 14.17 29.97 12.91
CA GLN A 62 15.00 30.54 13.98
C GLN A 62 15.77 31.76 13.49
N ILE A 63 16.43 31.69 12.33
CA ILE A 63 17.17 32.81 11.76
C ILE A 63 16.23 34.01 11.50
N ALA A 64 15.05 33.76 10.94
CA ALA A 64 14.08 34.82 10.65
C ALA A 64 13.47 35.43 11.93
N GLU A 65 13.33 34.64 12.99
CA GLU A 65 12.92 35.11 14.31
C GLU A 65 13.99 35.99 14.95
N ASP A 66 15.25 35.54 14.95
CA ASP A 66 16.38 36.31 15.46
C ASP A 66 16.52 37.64 14.70
N GLU A 67 16.41 37.64 13.36
CA GLU A 67 16.45 38.84 12.54
C GLU A 67 15.32 39.83 12.89
N PHE A 68 14.11 39.32 13.12
CA PHE A 68 12.97 40.14 13.54
C PHE A 68 13.15 40.73 14.94
N LEU A 69 13.72 39.97 15.89
CA LEU A 69 14.00 40.44 17.24
C LEU A 69 15.08 41.53 17.28
N HIS A 70 16.12 41.42 16.43
CA HIS A 70 17.20 42.40 16.36
C HIS A 70 16.83 43.65 15.55
N ASN A 71 16.01 43.50 14.50
CA ASN A 71 15.57 44.60 13.64
C ASN A 71 14.08 44.48 13.27
N PRO A 72 13.17 44.92 14.16
CA PRO A 72 11.74 44.80 13.93
C PRO A 72 11.29 45.78 12.84
N GLY A 73 10.86 45.21 11.70
CA GLY A 73 10.37 45.95 10.54
C GLY A 73 9.29 45.18 9.78
N PRO A 74 8.57 45.83 8.83
CA PRO A 74 7.53 45.18 8.04
C PRO A 74 8.05 44.01 7.21
N ASP A 75 9.25 44.15 6.65
CA ASP A 75 9.89 43.12 5.82
C ASP A 75 10.36 41.93 6.65
N SER A 76 11.05 42.17 7.78
CA SER A 76 11.48 41.12 8.70
C SER A 76 10.28 40.37 9.32
N ARG A 77 9.19 41.08 9.62
CA ARG A 77 7.92 40.44 10.06
C ARG A 77 7.33 39.53 8.97
N THR A 78 7.34 39.97 7.72
CA THR A 78 6.81 39.19 6.60
C THR A 78 7.65 37.94 6.36
N GLN A 79 8.98 38.07 6.42
CA GLN A 79 9.92 36.96 6.30
C GLN A 79 9.75 35.95 7.43
N TRP A 80 9.67 36.40 8.68
CA TRP A 80 9.40 35.55 9.83
C TRP A 80 8.08 34.80 9.69
N SER A 81 6.99 35.51 9.37
CA SER A 81 5.68 34.88 9.15
C SER A 81 5.72 33.83 8.03
N LYS A 82 6.48 34.08 6.96
CA LYS A 82 6.65 33.14 5.84
C LYS A 82 7.44 31.90 6.27
N SER A 83 8.56 32.07 6.96
CA SER A 83 9.37 30.95 7.46
C SER A 83 8.59 30.11 8.47
N GLN A 84 7.81 30.73 9.35
CA GLN A 84 6.97 30.02 10.30
C GLN A 84 5.85 29.22 9.61
N ALA A 85 5.21 29.79 8.59
CA ALA A 85 4.22 29.07 7.79
C ALA A 85 4.85 27.87 7.05
N GLN A 86 6.07 28.02 6.54
CA GLN A 86 6.81 26.92 5.92
C GLN A 86 7.15 25.82 6.92
N LEU A 87 7.63 26.17 8.12
CA LEU A 87 7.91 25.20 9.19
C LEU A 87 6.66 24.40 9.56
N LEU A 88 5.52 25.08 9.77
CA LEU A 88 4.25 24.41 10.07
C LEU A 88 3.82 23.45 8.95
N LEU A 89 4.03 23.83 7.69
CA LEU A 89 3.74 22.95 6.55
C LEU A 89 4.63 21.69 6.57
N LYS A 90 5.94 21.84 6.83
CA LYS A 90 6.88 20.70 6.88
C LYS A 90 6.59 19.77 8.06
N LEU A 91 6.29 20.32 9.24
CA LEU A 91 5.86 19.55 10.41
C LEU A 91 4.54 18.78 10.15
N LYS A 92 3.60 19.40 9.43
CA LYS A 92 2.37 18.72 9.01
C LYS A 92 2.67 17.53 8.09
N GLN A 93 3.60 17.69 7.14
CA GLN A 93 4.02 16.59 6.26
C GLN A 93 4.67 15.46 7.07
N GLU A 94 5.59 15.77 7.98
CA GLU A 94 6.20 14.76 8.85
C GLU A 94 5.17 14.01 9.70
N LYS A 95 4.21 14.74 10.29
CA LYS A 95 3.09 14.13 11.03
C LYS A 95 2.28 13.18 10.14
N GLU A 96 1.93 13.58 8.92
CA GLU A 96 1.23 12.71 7.98
C GLU A 96 2.04 11.46 7.63
N PHE A 97 3.36 11.60 7.43
CA PHE A 97 4.27 10.48 7.16
C PHE A 97 4.24 9.47 8.30
N TRP A 98 4.38 9.92 9.55
CA TRP A 98 4.34 9.04 10.71
C TRP A 98 2.96 8.44 10.96
N LYS A 99 1.88 9.20 10.73
CA LYS A 99 0.51 8.69 10.78
C LYS A 99 0.35 7.50 9.84
N GLN A 100 0.76 7.66 8.57
CA GLN A 100 0.69 6.58 7.57
C GLN A 100 1.51 5.34 7.97
N ARG A 101 2.72 5.53 8.52
CA ARG A 101 3.56 4.39 8.95
C ARG A 101 3.06 3.70 10.21
N SER A 102 2.38 4.43 11.11
CA SER A 102 1.89 3.89 12.38
C SER A 102 0.64 3.01 12.23
N LYS A 103 -0.20 3.25 11.21
CA LYS A 103 -1.48 2.51 10.97
C LYS A 103 -2.47 2.55 12.14
N ILE A 104 -2.41 3.57 13.01
CA ILE A 104 -3.32 3.73 14.15
C ILE A 104 -4.65 4.36 13.69
N LYS A 105 -5.79 3.68 13.92
CA LYS A 105 -7.14 4.17 13.59
C LYS A 105 -7.79 5.03 14.69
N TRP A 106 -7.36 4.91 15.95
CA TRP A 106 -8.17 5.29 17.12
C TRP A 106 -7.81 6.60 17.83
N LEU A 107 -6.72 7.28 17.47
CA LEU A 107 -6.40 8.53 18.17
C LEU A 107 -7.22 9.67 17.57
N MET A 108 -8.31 10.01 18.27
CA MET A 108 -8.92 11.32 18.23
C MET A 108 -7.84 12.40 18.36
N GLU A 109 -8.04 13.46 17.60
CA GLU A 109 -7.15 14.59 17.38
C GLU A 109 -6.73 15.28 18.69
N GLY A 110 -5.67 14.77 19.32
CA GLY A 110 -5.14 15.30 20.57
C GLY A 110 -3.63 15.13 20.60
N GLU A 111 -2.92 16.22 20.31
CA GLU A 111 -1.47 16.42 20.37
C GLU A 111 -0.59 15.78 19.29
N ALA A 112 0.15 16.66 18.60
CA ALA A 112 1.09 16.38 17.52
C ALA A 112 2.42 15.81 18.04
N ASN A 113 2.38 14.73 18.82
CA ASN A 113 3.61 14.17 19.38
C ASN A 113 4.20 13.11 18.43
N THR A 114 5.16 13.50 17.59
CA THR A 114 5.92 12.58 16.73
C THR A 114 6.52 11.43 17.54
N LYS A 115 6.97 11.68 18.79
CA LYS A 115 7.51 10.66 19.72
C LYS A 115 6.53 9.51 19.96
N PHE A 116 5.22 9.80 20.05
CA PHE A 116 4.20 8.77 20.21
C PHE A 116 4.15 7.85 18.99
N TYR A 117 4.09 8.44 17.78
CA TYR A 117 4.10 7.65 16.55
C TYR A 117 5.40 6.87 16.37
N HIS A 118 6.55 7.44 16.74
CA HIS A 118 7.83 6.74 16.74
C HIS A 118 7.82 5.52 17.66
N ASN A 119 7.36 5.68 18.89
CA ASN A 119 7.27 4.59 19.86
C ASN A 119 6.31 3.49 19.36
N PHE A 120 5.19 3.86 18.77
CA PHE A 120 4.24 2.90 18.22
C PHE A 120 4.80 2.17 17.00
N VAL A 121 5.44 2.88 16.06
CA VAL A 121 6.10 2.26 14.89
C VAL A 121 7.20 1.29 15.36
N ARG A 122 7.98 1.68 16.38
CA ARG A 122 9.01 0.82 16.97
C ARG A 122 8.39 -0.42 17.61
N GLN A 123 7.35 -0.27 18.44
CA GLN A 123 6.64 -1.39 19.06
C GLN A 123 6.04 -2.31 18.00
N ARG A 124 5.41 -1.76 16.96
CA ARG A 124 4.82 -2.52 15.86
C ARG A 124 5.87 -3.28 15.05
N ARG A 125 7.05 -2.69 14.81
CA ARG A 125 8.19 -3.37 14.17
C ARG A 125 8.70 -4.51 15.05
N TRP A 126 8.80 -4.28 16.36
CA TRP A 126 9.22 -5.30 17.32
C TRP A 126 8.25 -6.49 17.32
N HIS A 127 6.94 -6.26 17.43
CA HIS A 127 5.94 -7.34 17.37
C HIS A 127 5.85 -8.07 16.02
N GLN A 128 6.24 -7.43 14.90
CA GLN A 128 6.27 -8.06 13.58
C GLN A 128 7.58 -8.75 13.25
N SER A 129 8.60 -8.57 14.08
CA SER A 129 9.88 -9.23 13.90
C SER A 129 9.88 -10.52 14.71
N ILE A 130 10.13 -11.63 14.04
CA ILE A 130 10.47 -12.89 14.71
C ILE A 130 11.88 -12.70 15.26
N GLN A 131 12.00 -12.63 16.58
CA GLN A 131 13.28 -12.46 17.28
C GLN A 131 13.99 -13.79 17.54
N LEU A 132 13.21 -14.87 17.55
CA LEU A 132 13.64 -16.19 17.95
C LEU A 132 12.76 -17.22 17.24
N ILE A 133 13.37 -18.25 16.68
CA ILE A 133 12.66 -19.43 16.18
C ILE A 133 13.37 -20.68 16.70
N GLU A 134 12.60 -21.69 17.07
CA GLU A 134 13.13 -23.00 17.44
C GLU A 134 12.94 -23.92 16.24
N ASP A 135 13.99 -24.66 15.87
CA ASP A 135 13.92 -25.64 14.80
C ASP A 135 13.37 -27.00 15.30
N ASP A 136 13.15 -27.92 14.36
CA ASP A 136 12.61 -29.26 14.66
C ASP A 136 13.55 -30.11 15.53
N LEU A 137 14.80 -29.67 15.75
CA LEU A 137 15.79 -30.31 16.63
C LEU A 137 15.85 -29.66 18.03
N GLY A 138 14.99 -28.68 18.30
CA GLY A 138 14.96 -27.94 19.56
C GLY A 138 16.06 -26.89 19.70
N LEU A 139 16.77 -26.56 18.61
CA LEU A 139 17.79 -25.52 18.62
C LEU A 139 17.17 -24.16 18.32
N THR A 140 17.57 -23.19 19.12
CA THR A 140 17.05 -21.83 19.06
C THR A 140 17.95 -20.94 18.20
N HIS A 141 17.33 -20.25 17.24
CA HIS A 141 17.98 -19.38 16.27
C HIS A 141 17.51 -17.93 16.46
N SER A 142 18.46 -16.98 16.51
CA SER A 142 18.19 -15.55 16.75
C SER A 142 18.67 -14.61 15.65
N ASP A 143 19.52 -15.09 14.74
CA ASP A 143 19.98 -14.29 13.61
C ASP A 143 18.97 -14.34 12.44
N GLN A 144 18.86 -13.24 11.70
CA GLN A 144 17.82 -13.08 10.69
C GLN A 144 17.94 -14.09 9.54
N GLU A 145 19.16 -14.52 9.23
CA GLU A 145 19.45 -15.44 8.13
C GLU A 145 19.07 -16.88 8.50
N SER A 146 19.43 -17.34 9.70
CA SER A 146 19.00 -18.63 10.23
C SER A 146 17.49 -18.69 10.45
N ILE A 147 16.86 -17.63 10.98
CA ILE A 147 15.41 -17.57 11.16
C ILE A 147 14.70 -17.73 9.81
N ALA A 148 15.16 -17.02 8.77
CA ALA A 148 14.60 -17.13 7.44
C ALA A 148 14.74 -18.56 6.89
N LYS A 149 15.91 -19.17 7.06
CA LYS A 149 16.21 -20.53 6.60
C LYS A 149 15.34 -21.59 7.29
N VAL A 150 15.25 -21.56 8.62
CA VAL A 150 14.43 -22.50 9.39
C VAL A 150 12.96 -22.41 8.97
N ALA A 151 12.44 -21.18 8.81
CA ALA A 151 11.06 -20.98 8.36
C ALA A 151 10.82 -21.51 6.93
N THR A 152 11.76 -21.28 6.00
CA THR A 152 11.63 -21.79 4.63
C THR A 152 11.73 -23.30 4.57
N ASP A 153 12.68 -23.90 5.29
CA ASP A 153 12.91 -25.34 5.31
C ASP A 153 11.69 -26.06 5.92
N HIS A 154 11.14 -25.54 7.02
CA HIS A 154 9.94 -26.09 7.64
C HIS A 154 8.72 -26.06 6.71
N ILE A 155 8.44 -24.91 6.08
CA ILE A 155 7.33 -24.77 5.12
C ILE A 155 7.56 -25.69 3.91
N GLN A 156 8.78 -25.75 3.39
CA GLN A 156 9.10 -26.62 2.26
C GLN A 156 8.90 -28.09 2.62
N ASN A 157 9.28 -28.51 3.83
CA ASN A 157 9.04 -29.85 4.34
C ASN A 157 7.55 -30.14 4.51
N LEU A 158 6.74 -29.20 5.01
CA LEU A 158 5.28 -29.34 5.11
C LEU A 158 4.63 -29.60 3.74
N TYR A 159 5.06 -28.87 2.70
CA TYR A 159 4.49 -29.01 1.36
C TYR A 159 5.14 -30.13 0.52
N SER A 160 6.33 -30.61 0.89
CA SER A 160 7.01 -31.72 0.21
C SER A 160 6.66 -33.08 0.82
N ASN A 161 6.36 -33.14 2.12
CA ASN A 161 5.89 -34.34 2.82
C ASN A 161 4.37 -34.48 2.72
N VAL A 162 3.85 -34.55 1.49
CA VAL A 162 2.55 -35.19 1.24
C VAL A 162 2.88 -36.64 0.87
N PRO A 163 2.93 -37.58 1.84
CA PRO A 163 3.25 -38.96 1.56
C PRO A 163 2.09 -39.57 0.77
N GLY A 164 2.15 -39.52 -0.55
CA GLY A 164 1.45 -40.40 -1.49
C GLY A 164 0.00 -40.74 -1.12
N THR A 165 -0.74 -39.84 -0.47
CA THR A 165 -2.12 -40.12 -0.11
C THR A 165 -2.93 -39.64 -1.30
N SER A 166 -2.93 -40.49 -2.33
CA SER A 166 -4.08 -40.61 -3.22
C SER A 166 -5.25 -41.16 -2.40
N THR A 167 -5.65 -40.46 -1.34
CA THR A 167 -7.02 -40.57 -0.86
C THR A 167 -7.83 -40.14 -2.06
N ASN A 168 -8.66 -41.03 -2.60
CA ASN A 168 -9.54 -40.74 -3.73
C ASN A 168 -10.39 -39.50 -3.37
N MET A 169 -9.88 -38.30 -3.71
CA MET A 169 -10.54 -37.02 -3.46
C MET A 169 -11.91 -37.03 -4.13
N ASP A 170 -12.04 -37.74 -5.25
CA ASP A 170 -13.29 -37.99 -5.96
C ASP A 170 -14.34 -38.64 -5.05
N THR A 171 -14.00 -39.71 -4.31
CA THR A 171 -14.95 -40.33 -3.36
C THR A 171 -15.31 -39.45 -2.16
N MET A 172 -14.48 -38.48 -1.80
CA MET A 172 -14.78 -37.53 -0.72
C MET A 172 -15.67 -36.38 -1.21
N LEU A 173 -15.47 -35.93 -2.45
CA LEU A 173 -16.29 -34.93 -3.11
C LEU A 173 -17.72 -35.44 -3.34
N ASP A 174 -17.89 -36.73 -3.64
CA ASP A 174 -19.22 -37.37 -3.80
C ASP A 174 -20.05 -37.37 -2.50
N LEU A 175 -19.41 -37.24 -1.34
CA LEU A 175 -20.09 -37.16 -0.04
C LEU A 175 -20.52 -35.72 0.33
N LEU A 176 -20.03 -34.72 -0.41
CA LEU A 176 -20.38 -33.32 -0.18
C LEU A 176 -21.64 -32.97 -0.98
N GLN A 177 -22.70 -32.57 -0.28
CA GLN A 177 -23.84 -31.99 -0.98
C GLN A 177 -23.46 -30.62 -1.54
N PRO A 178 -23.68 -30.36 -2.85
CA PRO A 178 -23.41 -29.07 -3.44
C PRO A 178 -24.35 -28.02 -2.84
N ILE A 179 -23.77 -27.10 -2.06
CA ILE A 179 -24.48 -25.95 -1.46
C ILE A 179 -24.68 -24.84 -2.50
N ILE A 180 -23.79 -24.76 -3.49
CA ILE A 180 -23.82 -23.75 -4.55
C ILE A 180 -24.67 -24.30 -5.70
N THR A 181 -25.76 -23.62 -6.01
CA THR A 181 -26.63 -24.01 -7.12
C THR A 181 -25.97 -23.69 -8.46
N SER A 182 -26.47 -24.29 -9.55
CA SER A 182 -26.01 -23.93 -10.90
C SER A 182 -26.27 -22.45 -11.23
N GLU A 183 -27.33 -21.87 -10.66
CA GLU A 183 -27.65 -20.44 -10.76
C GLU A 183 -26.63 -19.60 -10.01
N ASP A 184 -26.27 -19.98 -8.78
CA ASP A 184 -25.20 -19.32 -8.01
C ASP A 184 -23.87 -19.41 -8.74
N ASN A 185 -23.55 -20.54 -9.37
CA ASN A 185 -22.30 -20.68 -10.11
C ASN A 185 -22.29 -19.82 -11.40
N ALA A 186 -23.41 -19.78 -12.14
CA ALA A 186 -23.56 -18.90 -13.30
C ALA A 186 -23.45 -17.43 -12.90
N TYR A 187 -24.00 -17.08 -11.73
CA TYR A 187 -23.81 -15.79 -11.10
C TYR A 187 -22.32 -15.60 -10.74
N LEU A 188 -21.69 -16.41 -9.90
CA LEU A 188 -20.30 -16.21 -9.47
C LEU A 188 -19.26 -16.15 -10.62
N THR A 189 -19.56 -16.75 -11.77
CA THR A 189 -18.72 -16.74 -12.97
C THR A 189 -19.01 -15.60 -13.95
N THR A 190 -20.01 -14.76 -13.67
CA THR A 190 -20.31 -13.61 -14.54
C THR A 190 -19.17 -12.59 -14.52
N ILE A 191 -18.84 -12.04 -15.69
CA ILE A 191 -17.82 -11.00 -15.82
C ILE A 191 -18.31 -9.73 -15.09
N PRO A 192 -17.51 -9.17 -14.16
CA PRO A 192 -17.91 -7.99 -13.42
C PRO A 192 -17.93 -6.76 -14.32
N THR A 193 -18.92 -5.90 -14.11
CA THR A 193 -19.07 -4.60 -14.77
C THR A 193 -18.06 -3.57 -14.25
N LYS A 194 -17.77 -2.52 -15.04
CA LYS A 194 -16.92 -1.40 -14.59
C LYS A 194 -17.46 -0.75 -13.29
N GLN A 195 -18.79 -0.75 -13.12
CA GLN A 195 -19.43 -0.24 -11.92
C GLN A 195 -19.21 -1.15 -10.70
N GLU A 196 -19.37 -2.46 -10.83
CA GLU A 196 -19.04 -3.41 -9.76
C GLU A 196 -17.57 -3.30 -9.34
N ILE A 197 -16.65 -3.15 -10.31
CA ILE A 197 -15.23 -2.93 -10.04
C ILE A 197 -15.02 -1.64 -9.22
N LYS A 198 -15.71 -0.55 -9.59
CA LYS A 198 -15.66 0.72 -8.87
C LYS A 198 -16.19 0.58 -7.45
N ASP A 199 -17.38 0.02 -7.27
CA ASP A 199 -18.01 -0.12 -5.96
C ASP A 199 -17.16 -0.97 -5.02
N THR A 200 -16.50 -1.99 -5.58
CA THR A 200 -15.53 -2.82 -4.87
C THR A 200 -14.33 -2.00 -4.38
N MET A 201 -13.77 -1.11 -5.20
CA MET A 201 -12.69 -0.20 -4.76
C MET A 201 -13.14 0.80 -3.68
N TRP A 202 -14.42 1.17 -3.65
CA TRP A 202 -15.00 2.04 -2.63
C TRP A 202 -15.41 1.30 -1.35
N ALA A 203 -15.62 -0.01 -1.41
CA ALA A 203 -15.79 -0.87 -0.24
C ALA A 203 -14.45 -1.14 0.48
N LEU A 204 -13.33 -1.11 -0.25
CA LEU A 204 -11.99 -1.32 0.31
C LEU A 204 -11.56 -0.24 1.30
N ASN A 205 -11.07 -0.59 2.47
CA ASN A 205 -10.52 0.38 3.42
C ASN A 205 -9.36 1.18 2.78
N PRO A 206 -9.46 2.52 2.63
CA PRO A 206 -8.44 3.32 1.95
C PRO A 206 -7.11 3.36 2.69
N ASP A 207 -7.13 3.17 4.01
CA ASP A 207 -5.96 3.15 4.90
C ASP A 207 -5.34 1.76 5.07
N SER A 208 -5.81 0.75 4.31
CA SER A 208 -5.18 -0.57 4.30
C SER A 208 -3.73 -0.51 3.81
N SER A 209 -2.96 -1.55 4.18
CA SER A 209 -1.59 -1.71 3.70
C SER A 209 -1.54 -1.70 2.18
N ALA A 210 -0.52 -1.06 1.61
CA ALA A 210 -0.23 -1.22 0.20
C ALA A 210 0.04 -2.70 -0.11
N GLY A 211 -0.45 -3.16 -1.26
CA GLY A 211 -0.12 -4.48 -1.77
C GLY A 211 1.33 -4.52 -2.27
N PRO A 212 1.76 -5.64 -2.85
CA PRO A 212 3.08 -5.75 -3.48
C PRO A 212 3.26 -4.77 -4.66
N ASP A 213 2.16 -4.22 -5.18
CA ASP A 213 2.12 -3.12 -6.14
C ASP A 213 2.73 -1.83 -5.56
N GLY A 214 2.67 -1.65 -4.25
CA GLY A 214 3.14 -0.47 -3.55
C GLY A 214 2.10 0.65 -3.45
N PHE A 215 0.83 0.37 -3.77
CA PHE A 215 -0.26 1.34 -3.69
C PHE A 215 -1.34 0.88 -2.70
N ASN A 216 -1.92 1.82 -1.96
CA ASN A 216 -3.01 1.56 -1.01
C ASN A 216 -4.36 1.97 -1.60
N GLY A 217 -5.47 1.67 -0.91
CA GLY A 217 -6.81 2.01 -1.39
C GLY A 217 -7.01 3.52 -1.60
N HIS A 218 -6.35 4.38 -0.82
CA HIS A 218 -6.41 5.82 -1.03
C HIS A 218 -5.84 6.25 -2.39
N PHE A 219 -4.76 5.62 -2.86
CA PHE A 219 -4.22 5.85 -4.21
C PHE A 219 -5.30 5.54 -5.25
N TYR A 220 -5.83 4.31 -5.25
CA TYR A 220 -6.82 3.85 -6.24
C TYR A 220 -8.06 4.74 -6.32
N ARG A 221 -8.59 5.19 -5.17
CA ARG A 221 -9.74 6.10 -5.14
C ARG A 221 -9.40 7.47 -5.70
N SER A 222 -8.23 8.01 -5.40
CA SER A 222 -7.83 9.36 -5.81
C SER A 222 -7.41 9.43 -7.27
N SER A 223 -6.88 8.33 -7.82
CA SER A 223 -6.44 8.22 -9.21
C SER A 223 -7.47 7.58 -10.14
N TRP A 224 -8.67 7.27 -9.64
CA TRP A 224 -9.68 6.51 -10.38
C TRP A 224 -9.91 7.04 -11.80
N SER A 225 -10.08 8.35 -11.96
CA SER A 225 -10.33 8.99 -13.26
C SER A 225 -9.19 8.81 -14.29
N ILE A 226 -8.00 8.41 -13.84
CA ILE A 226 -6.83 8.16 -14.70
C ILE A 226 -6.71 6.66 -15.02
N ILE A 227 -6.96 5.79 -14.03
CA ILE A 227 -6.65 4.37 -14.12
C ILE A 227 -7.86 3.49 -14.50
N GLU A 228 -9.08 4.01 -14.42
CA GLU A 228 -10.31 3.21 -14.49
C GLU A 228 -10.46 2.36 -15.77
N ASN A 229 -9.95 2.85 -16.90
CA ASN A 229 -10.05 2.15 -18.18
C ASN A 229 -9.02 1.01 -18.30
N ASP A 230 -7.89 1.12 -17.62
CA ASP A 230 -6.90 0.04 -17.60
C ASP A 230 -7.24 -1.00 -16.51
N LEU A 231 -8.01 -0.60 -15.49
CA LEU A 231 -8.44 -1.47 -14.39
C LEU A 231 -9.48 -2.52 -14.82
N THR A 232 -10.19 -2.30 -15.93
CA THR A 232 -11.11 -3.29 -16.52
C THR A 232 -10.38 -4.54 -16.99
N ALA A 233 -9.03 -4.50 -17.10
CA ALA A 233 -8.20 -5.66 -17.33
C ALA A 233 -8.48 -6.83 -16.36
N VAL A 234 -9.01 -6.55 -15.16
CA VAL A 234 -9.43 -7.58 -14.19
C VAL A 234 -10.49 -8.53 -14.75
N GLN A 235 -11.28 -8.11 -15.74
CA GLN A 235 -12.24 -8.96 -16.43
C GLN A 235 -11.58 -10.15 -17.14
N GLU A 236 -10.32 -10.02 -17.56
CA GLU A 236 -9.57 -11.12 -18.17
C GLU A 236 -9.41 -12.33 -17.24
N PHE A 237 -9.36 -12.09 -15.93
CA PHE A 237 -9.33 -13.16 -14.93
C PHE A 237 -10.61 -13.99 -14.98
N PHE A 238 -11.78 -13.35 -15.07
CA PHE A 238 -13.08 -14.01 -15.18
C PHE A 238 -13.28 -14.72 -16.52
N LEU A 239 -12.49 -14.36 -17.54
CA LEU A 239 -12.42 -15.06 -18.82
C LEU A 239 -11.48 -16.28 -18.79
N GLY A 240 -10.85 -16.59 -17.65
CA GLY A 240 -9.93 -17.71 -17.50
C GLY A 240 -8.54 -17.45 -18.08
N LEU A 241 -8.17 -16.18 -18.36
CA LEU A 241 -6.83 -15.85 -18.82
C LEU A 241 -5.82 -15.96 -17.67
N PRO A 242 -4.63 -16.53 -17.90
CA PRO A 242 -3.65 -16.73 -16.84
C PRO A 242 -3.16 -15.40 -16.29
N MET A 243 -3.16 -15.27 -14.96
CA MET A 243 -2.62 -14.07 -14.32
C MET A 243 -1.11 -13.97 -14.56
N PRO A 244 -0.59 -12.78 -14.95
CA PRO A 244 0.84 -12.55 -14.99
C PRO A 244 1.45 -12.86 -13.63
N LYS A 245 2.61 -13.53 -13.59
CA LYS A 245 3.28 -13.88 -12.32
C LYS A 245 3.49 -12.69 -11.39
N GLY A 246 3.71 -11.48 -11.91
CA GLY A 246 3.78 -10.27 -11.08
C GLY A 246 2.44 -9.80 -10.52
N LEU A 247 1.34 -10.10 -11.23
CA LEU A 247 -0.04 -9.80 -10.83
C LEU A 247 -0.54 -10.77 -9.76
N SER A 248 -0.16 -12.06 -9.85
CA SER A 248 -0.56 -13.09 -8.89
C SER A 248 -0.10 -12.79 -7.46
N TRP A 249 1.10 -12.21 -7.30
CA TRP A 249 1.56 -11.72 -5.98
C TRP A 249 0.94 -10.38 -5.61
N THR A 250 0.71 -9.48 -6.58
CA THR A 250 0.27 -8.10 -6.29
C THR A 250 -1.22 -7.97 -5.97
N LEU A 251 -2.06 -8.90 -6.42
CA LEU A 251 -3.50 -8.89 -6.14
C LEU A 251 -3.91 -9.71 -4.91
N ASP A 252 -2.94 -10.30 -4.20
CA ASP A 252 -3.25 -11.15 -3.06
C ASP A 252 -3.78 -10.35 -1.86
N VAL A 253 -4.89 -10.88 -1.34
CA VAL A 253 -5.71 -10.49 -0.18
C VAL A 253 -6.61 -9.25 -0.31
N HIS A 254 -6.33 -8.22 -1.10
CA HIS A 254 -7.28 -7.08 -1.23
C HIS A 254 -8.00 -7.01 -2.57
N PHE A 255 -7.39 -7.44 -3.68
CA PHE A 255 -8.04 -7.31 -4.98
C PHE A 255 -8.75 -8.60 -5.40
N VAL A 256 -8.17 -9.78 -5.15
CA VAL A 256 -8.82 -11.08 -5.41
C VAL A 256 -9.87 -11.40 -4.34
N VAL A 257 -9.61 -11.13 -3.05
CA VAL A 257 -10.63 -11.32 -1.99
C VAL A 257 -11.77 -10.31 -2.13
N CYS A 258 -11.53 -9.11 -2.66
CA CYS A 258 -12.62 -8.18 -2.99
C CYS A 258 -13.26 -8.44 -4.36
N ALA A 259 -12.57 -9.03 -5.33
CA ALA A 259 -13.21 -9.59 -6.52
C ALA A 259 -14.09 -10.81 -6.17
N LEU A 260 -13.74 -11.57 -5.13
CA LEU A 260 -14.55 -12.64 -4.53
C LEU A 260 -15.62 -12.12 -3.55
N LYS A 261 -15.45 -10.91 -2.99
CA LYS A 261 -16.45 -10.14 -2.23
C LYS A 261 -17.15 -9.07 -3.06
N ILE A 262 -17.15 -9.19 -4.39
CA ILE A 262 -18.16 -8.49 -5.20
C ILE A 262 -19.48 -9.09 -4.74
N ASN A 263 -20.31 -8.31 -4.03
CA ASN A 263 -21.69 -8.54 -3.58
C ASN A 263 -22.47 -9.74 -4.20
N ARG A 264 -21.96 -10.95 -4.02
CA ARG A 264 -22.60 -12.22 -4.42
C ARG A 264 -22.74 -13.17 -3.23
N TYR A 265 -22.43 -12.66 -2.03
CA TYR A 265 -22.78 -13.17 -0.71
C TYR A 265 -23.26 -11.99 0.16
#